data_AF-A0A7X3UZQ1-F1
#
_entry.id   AF-A0A7X3UZQ1-F1
#
_cell.length_a   1.000
_cell.length_b   1.000
_cell.length_c   1.000
_cell.angle_alpha   90.00
_cell.angle_beta   90.00
_cell.angle_gamma   90.00
#
_symmetry.space_group_name_H-M   'P 1'
#
loop_
_entity.id
_entity.type
_entity.pdbx_description
1 polymer ?
#
loop_
_entity_poly.entity_id
_entity_poly.type
_entity_poly.pdbx_seq_one_letter_code
_entity_poly.pdbx_strand_id
1 'polypeptide(L)'
;MKIRTSTRIAMRDSPAFSERWLQEYIEADPSVLGLGDLRVIERERRMPGGGRLDLLLIDPDSGVRYEVELQTGATDGDHIIRTLEYWDLERRRYPHAEHVAVIVAEQVTGRFFNVIGLFNRHIPIIAVQMEAYDLGDDDVLLTFATVLDHVAASPDDIEAAAAPVFNRQYWDEQTAPEIMDVVDGLFELLREIDETVTPKYNKWYIGVRTGRSVTNYVAFHPKQQWVRTELRLPEEAVDDAALEAAGIERLPYRKGWHRLNVNPGNTDEAEALLRDLFAAARQRYEDSWGLSWGSPSA
;
A
#
# COMPACT_ATOMS: atom_id res chain seq x y z
N MET A 1 -23.48 -17.28 -18.25
CA MET A 1 -23.45 -16.41 -17.05
C MET A 1 -24.79 -16.50 -16.34
N LYS A 2 -24.84 -16.85 -15.06
CA LYS A 2 -26.07 -16.85 -14.24
C LYS A 2 -26.00 -15.67 -13.28
N ILE A 3 -26.98 -14.78 -13.32
CA ILE A 3 -27.10 -13.66 -12.37
C ILE A 3 -27.98 -14.15 -11.22
N ARG A 4 -27.52 -13.96 -9.98
CA ARG A 4 -28.31 -14.22 -8.77
C ARG A 4 -28.62 -12.90 -8.08
N THR A 5 -29.78 -12.83 -7.46
CA THR A 5 -30.19 -11.71 -6.62
C THR A 5 -29.84 -12.07 -5.18
N SER A 6 -29.22 -11.15 -4.45
CA SER A 6 -28.95 -11.28 -3.01
C SER A 6 -29.62 -10.13 -2.26
N THR A 7 -29.88 -10.34 -0.97
CA THR A 7 -30.44 -9.30 -0.09
C THR A 7 -29.35 -8.87 0.89
N ARG A 8 -29.16 -7.56 1.05
CA ARG A 8 -28.21 -7.03 2.04
C ARG A 8 -28.75 -7.31 3.45
N ILE A 9 -27.88 -7.82 4.32
CA ILE A 9 -28.15 -8.02 5.74
C ILE A 9 -27.63 -6.80 6.50
N ALA A 10 -28.45 -6.24 7.39
CA ALA A 10 -27.98 -5.29 8.40
C ALA A 10 -27.48 -6.12 9.60
N MET A 11 -26.16 -6.26 9.74
CA MET A 11 -25.54 -7.07 10.79
C MET A 11 -25.89 -6.56 12.18
N ARG A 12 -26.01 -5.23 12.36
CA ARG A 12 -26.48 -4.63 13.63
C ARG A 12 -27.83 -5.19 14.10
N ASP A 13 -28.74 -5.47 13.16
CA ASP A 13 -30.10 -5.92 13.47
C ASP A 13 -30.24 -7.45 13.43
N SER A 14 -29.16 -8.17 13.08
CA SER A 14 -29.17 -9.61 12.93
C SER A 14 -28.72 -10.30 14.22
N PRO A 15 -29.48 -11.26 14.77
CA PRO A 15 -29.05 -12.03 15.93
C PRO A 15 -27.89 -13.00 15.62
N ALA A 16 -27.59 -13.23 14.34
CA ALA A 16 -26.52 -14.13 13.91
C ALA A 16 -25.13 -13.47 13.96
N PHE A 17 -25.07 -12.13 13.94
CA PHE A 17 -23.82 -11.38 13.89
C PHE A 17 -23.64 -10.54 15.14
N SER A 18 -22.46 -10.63 15.75
CA SER A 18 -22.05 -9.76 16.85
C SER A 18 -20.69 -9.16 16.53
N GLU A 19 -20.35 -8.04 17.16
CA GLU A 19 -19.00 -7.46 17.04
C GLU A 19 -17.94 -8.48 17.46
N ARG A 20 -18.20 -9.26 18.52
CA ARG A 20 -17.31 -10.35 18.93
C ARG A 20 -17.11 -11.39 17.82
N TRP A 21 -18.19 -11.83 17.17
CA TRP A 21 -18.10 -12.76 16.04
C TRP A 21 -17.26 -12.17 14.90
N LEU A 22 -17.43 -10.88 14.60
CA LEU A 22 -16.66 -10.21 13.57
C LEU A 22 -15.17 -10.11 13.94
N GLN A 23 -14.85 -9.83 15.21
CA GLN A 23 -13.47 -9.86 15.69
C GLN A 23 -12.86 -11.26 15.52
N GLU A 24 -13.58 -12.32 15.89
CA GLU A 24 -13.13 -13.72 15.75
C GLU A 24 -12.93 -14.09 14.26
N TYR A 25 -13.81 -13.62 13.38
CA TYR A 25 -13.70 -13.81 11.93
C TYR A 25 -12.44 -13.14 11.35
N ILE A 26 -12.19 -11.88 11.69
CA ILE A 26 -11.01 -11.13 11.22
C ILE A 26 -9.73 -11.65 11.89
N GLU A 27 -9.78 -12.09 13.15
CA GLU A 27 -8.63 -12.69 13.83
C GLU A 27 -8.18 -13.98 13.14
N ALA A 28 -9.14 -14.79 12.68
CA ALA A 28 -8.84 -16.04 11.97
C ALA A 28 -8.19 -15.81 10.60
N ASP A 29 -8.58 -14.73 9.90
CA ASP A 29 -7.98 -14.33 8.63
C ASP A 29 -7.98 -12.80 8.45
N PRO A 30 -6.90 -12.10 8.86
CA PRO A 30 -6.82 -10.65 8.72
C PRO A 30 -6.79 -10.16 7.27
N SER A 31 -6.49 -11.05 6.30
CA SER A 31 -6.39 -10.68 4.88
C SER A 31 -7.74 -10.23 4.30
N VAL A 32 -8.85 -10.62 4.94
CA VAL A 32 -10.20 -10.18 4.57
C VAL A 32 -10.36 -8.66 4.60
N LEU A 33 -9.54 -7.94 5.39
CA LEU A 33 -9.55 -6.47 5.44
C LEU A 33 -8.96 -5.82 4.19
N GLY A 34 -8.23 -6.56 3.36
CA GLY A 34 -7.59 -6.03 2.15
C GLY A 34 -6.39 -5.10 2.42
N LEU A 35 -5.79 -5.18 3.61
CA LEU A 35 -4.70 -4.30 4.06
C LEU A 35 -3.29 -4.89 3.93
N GLY A 36 -3.16 -6.02 3.23
CA GLY A 36 -1.90 -6.77 3.08
C GLY A 36 -1.81 -7.99 4.00
N ASP A 37 -0.61 -8.55 4.15
CA ASP A 37 -0.33 -9.71 5.01
C ASP A 37 -0.12 -9.25 6.46
N LEU A 38 -1.24 -9.07 7.18
CA LEU A 38 -1.23 -8.62 8.57
C LEU A 38 -1.33 -9.80 9.54
N ARG A 39 -0.67 -9.67 10.69
CA ARG A 39 -0.75 -10.62 11.81
C ARG A 39 -1.42 -9.99 13.01
N VAL A 40 -2.20 -10.78 13.74
CA VAL A 40 -2.84 -10.35 14.99
C VAL A 40 -1.80 -10.34 16.11
N ILE A 41 -1.62 -9.19 16.78
CA ILE A 41 -0.87 -9.11 18.04
C ILE A 41 -1.79 -9.49 19.20
N GLU A 42 -2.95 -8.84 19.28
CA GLU A 42 -3.86 -9.00 20.41
C GLU A 42 -5.28 -8.60 20.00
N ARG A 43 -6.25 -9.45 20.35
CA ARG A 43 -7.68 -9.13 20.32
C ARG A 43 -8.13 -8.63 21.68
N GLU A 44 -9.05 -7.68 21.70
CA GLU A 44 -9.69 -7.20 22.92
C GLU A 44 -8.65 -6.63 23.94
N ARG A 45 -7.69 -5.86 23.41
CA ARG A 45 -6.58 -5.28 24.17
C ARG A 45 -7.07 -4.19 25.11
N ARG A 46 -6.80 -4.34 26.40
CA ARG A 46 -7.23 -3.38 27.43
C ARG A 46 -6.42 -2.09 27.36
N MET A 47 -7.12 -0.96 27.39
CA MET A 47 -6.49 0.36 27.25
C MET A 47 -6.30 1.08 28.59
N PRO A 48 -5.18 1.82 28.78
CA PRO A 48 -5.00 2.67 29.94
C PRO A 48 -6.10 3.74 30.00
N GLY A 49 -6.78 3.86 31.14
CA GLY A 49 -7.91 4.80 31.30
C GLY A 49 -9.30 4.17 31.07
N GLY A 50 -9.36 2.91 30.64
CA GLY A 50 -10.61 2.19 30.39
C GLY A 50 -10.83 1.93 28.90
N GLY A 51 -11.84 1.11 28.59
CA GLY A 51 -12.08 0.68 27.21
C GLY A 51 -11.17 -0.46 26.76
N ARG A 52 -11.34 -0.83 25.50
CA ARG A 52 -10.75 -2.02 24.89
C ARG A 52 -10.68 -1.80 23.39
N LEU A 53 -9.47 -1.94 22.84
CA LEU A 53 -9.24 -1.98 21.40
C LEU A 53 -9.66 -3.34 20.87
N ASP A 54 -10.44 -3.36 19.79
CA ASP A 54 -10.97 -4.59 19.22
C ASP A 54 -9.84 -5.50 18.69
N LEU A 55 -9.00 -5.00 17.78
CA LEU A 55 -7.84 -5.75 17.27
C LEU A 55 -6.62 -4.85 17.14
N LEU A 56 -5.48 -5.34 17.62
CA LEU A 56 -4.17 -4.79 17.31
C LEU A 56 -3.48 -5.73 16.32
N LEU A 57 -3.24 -5.25 15.10
CA LEU A 57 -2.54 -6.00 14.05
C LEU A 57 -1.15 -5.42 13.81
N ILE A 58 -0.31 -6.19 13.13
CA ILE A 58 1.04 -5.79 12.71
C ILE A 58 1.36 -6.34 11.33
N ASP A 59 1.96 -5.50 10.50
CA ASP A 59 2.68 -5.96 9.32
C ASP A 59 4.03 -6.54 9.79
N PRO A 60 4.27 -7.87 9.63
CA PRO A 60 5.47 -8.53 10.13
C PRO A 60 6.76 -8.07 9.43
N ASP A 61 6.66 -7.51 8.22
CA ASP A 61 7.80 -7.08 7.42
C ASP A 61 8.20 -5.64 7.75
N SER A 62 7.22 -4.76 7.94
CA SER A 62 7.47 -3.34 8.21
C SER A 62 7.45 -2.96 9.68
N GLY A 63 6.81 -3.78 10.52
CA GLY A 63 6.56 -3.48 11.94
C GLY A 63 5.47 -2.43 12.17
N VAL A 64 4.78 -1.97 11.13
CA VAL A 64 3.65 -1.02 11.22
C VAL A 64 2.51 -1.70 11.98
N ARG A 65 1.93 -1.00 12.94
CA ARG A 65 0.81 -1.47 13.74
C ARG A 65 -0.49 -0.83 13.27
N TYR A 66 -1.55 -1.64 13.30
CA TYR A 66 -2.88 -1.22 12.90
C TYR A 66 -3.81 -1.39 14.10
N GLU A 67 -4.31 -0.28 14.60
CA GLU A 67 -5.30 -0.23 15.68
C GLU A 67 -6.70 -0.24 15.06
N VAL A 68 -7.32 -1.43 15.02
CA VAL A 68 -8.60 -1.66 14.35
C VAL A 68 -9.75 -1.59 15.36
N GLU A 69 -10.71 -0.70 15.12
CA GLU A 69 -11.98 -0.61 15.84
C GLU A 69 -13.14 -0.96 14.92
N LEU A 70 -13.99 -1.87 15.37
CA LEU A 70 -15.11 -2.41 14.63
C LEU A 70 -16.43 -1.79 15.12
N GLN A 71 -17.38 -1.62 14.21
CA GLN A 71 -18.74 -1.26 14.56
C GLN A 71 -19.73 -1.96 13.63
N THR A 72 -20.70 -2.65 14.22
CA THR A 72 -21.88 -3.08 13.46
C THR A 72 -22.78 -1.86 13.20
N GLY A 73 -23.26 -1.72 11.96
CA GLY A 73 -24.00 -0.57 11.45
C GLY A 73 -23.12 0.59 11.00
N ALA A 74 -23.73 1.75 10.83
CA ALA A 74 -23.03 2.94 10.37
C ALA A 74 -22.04 3.47 11.40
N THR A 75 -20.88 3.96 10.94
CA THR A 75 -19.93 4.73 11.75
C THR A 75 -20.62 5.96 12.34
N ASP A 76 -20.27 6.29 13.57
CA ASP A 76 -20.69 7.51 14.26
C ASP A 76 -19.50 8.24 14.93
N GLY A 77 -19.80 9.29 15.69
CA GLY A 77 -18.78 10.07 16.38
C GLY A 77 -18.04 9.27 17.46
N ASP A 78 -18.74 8.39 18.17
CA ASP A 78 -18.16 7.59 19.26
C ASP A 78 -17.19 6.54 18.70
N HIS A 79 -17.53 5.94 17.55
CA HIS A 79 -16.63 5.04 16.82
C HIS A 79 -15.33 5.72 16.42
N ILE A 80 -15.42 6.93 15.85
CA ILE A 80 -14.23 7.72 15.46
C ILE A 80 -13.40 8.08 16.69
N ILE A 81 -14.04 8.56 17.76
CA ILE A 81 -13.35 8.95 19.00
C ILE A 81 -12.58 7.75 19.58
N ARG A 82 -13.22 6.59 19.75
CA ARG A 82 -12.55 5.38 20.26
C ARG A 82 -11.34 4.98 19.41
N THR A 83 -11.52 4.99 18.09
CA THR A 83 -10.43 4.65 17.15
C THR A 83 -9.22 5.57 17.32
N LEU A 84 -9.46 6.88 17.40
CA LEU A 84 -8.40 7.88 17.57
C LEU A 84 -7.74 7.82 18.96
N GLU A 85 -8.53 7.60 20.02
CA GLU A 85 -8.03 7.47 21.39
C GLU A 85 -7.11 6.26 21.53
N TYR A 86 -7.52 5.09 21.02
CA TYR A 86 -6.73 3.87 21.11
C TYR A 86 -5.46 3.94 20.25
N TRP A 87 -5.56 4.50 19.04
CA TRP A 87 -4.39 4.79 18.21
C TRP A 87 -3.39 5.70 18.94
N ASP A 88 -3.83 6.81 19.53
CA ASP A 88 -2.91 7.74 20.19
C ASP A 88 -2.29 7.13 21.46
N LEU A 89 -3.05 6.29 22.19
CA LEU A 89 -2.52 5.54 23.34
C LEU A 89 -1.44 4.54 22.92
N GLU A 90 -1.65 3.74 21.88
CA GLU A 90 -0.64 2.79 21.39
C GLU A 90 0.58 3.52 20.82
N ARG A 91 0.38 4.59 20.05
CA ARG A 91 1.46 5.42 19.51
C ARG A 91 2.32 6.05 20.61
N ARG A 92 1.70 6.53 21.71
CA ARG A 92 2.45 7.04 22.87
C ARG A 92 3.19 5.94 23.62
N ARG A 93 2.62 4.73 23.67
CA ARG A 93 3.21 3.58 24.34
C ARG A 93 4.40 2.99 23.57
N TYR A 94 4.34 3.02 22.24
CA TYR A 94 5.37 2.47 21.35
C TYR A 94 5.79 3.49 20.28
N PRO A 95 6.40 4.62 20.64
CA PRO A 95 6.69 5.74 19.72
C PRO A 95 7.69 5.42 18.60
N HIS A 96 8.35 4.25 18.67
CA HIS A 96 9.28 3.77 17.65
C HIS A 96 8.61 2.97 16.53
N ALA A 97 7.36 2.52 16.74
CA ALA A 97 6.57 1.88 15.71
C ALA A 97 5.79 2.93 14.92
N GLU A 98 5.54 2.65 13.64
CA GLU A 98 4.55 3.38 12.87
C GLU A 98 3.15 2.82 13.23
N HIS A 99 2.16 3.69 13.36
CA HIS A 99 0.81 3.35 13.84
C HIS A 99 -0.26 3.90 12.90
N VAL A 100 -1.23 3.07 12.55
CA VAL A 100 -2.33 3.40 11.64
C VAL A 100 -3.66 3.07 12.32
N ALA A 101 -4.53 4.07 12.43
CA ALA A 101 -5.86 3.87 12.97
C ALA A 101 -6.78 3.29 11.88
N VAL A 102 -7.53 2.23 12.19
CA VAL A 102 -8.40 1.55 11.21
C VAL A 102 -9.84 1.52 11.72
N ILE A 103 -10.74 2.14 10.97
CA ILE A 103 -12.18 2.15 11.22
C ILE A 103 -12.83 1.07 10.34
N VAL A 104 -13.54 0.12 10.93
CA VAL A 104 -14.33 -0.88 10.18
C VAL A 104 -15.80 -0.78 10.53
N ALA A 105 -16.67 -0.54 9.56
CA ALA A 105 -18.11 -0.39 9.80
C ALA A 105 -18.97 -0.85 8.63
N GLU A 106 -20.27 -1.14 8.86
CA GLU A 106 -21.19 -1.51 7.77
C GLU A 106 -21.45 -0.36 6.78
N GLN A 107 -21.31 0.88 7.25
CA GLN A 107 -21.51 2.05 6.42
C GLN A 107 -20.67 3.23 6.92
N VAL A 108 -19.85 3.79 6.04
CA VAL A 108 -19.17 5.06 6.29
C VAL A 108 -19.94 6.17 5.58
N THR A 109 -20.71 6.96 6.33
CA THR A 109 -21.56 8.01 5.71
C THR A 109 -20.71 9.16 5.16
N GLY A 110 -21.23 9.88 4.16
CA GLY A 110 -20.51 11.02 3.56
C GLY A 110 -20.13 12.12 4.54
N ARG A 111 -20.89 12.33 5.62
CA ARG A 111 -20.52 13.27 6.69
C ARG A 111 -19.27 12.79 7.43
N PHE A 112 -19.21 11.51 7.80
CA PHE A 112 -18.08 10.97 8.53
C PHE A 112 -16.86 10.77 7.64
N PHE A 113 -17.05 10.50 6.34
CA PHE A 113 -15.98 10.54 5.35
C PHE A 113 -15.24 11.90 5.36
N ASN A 114 -15.99 13.01 5.35
CA ASN A 114 -15.41 14.35 5.43
C ASN A 114 -14.69 14.60 6.75
N VAL A 115 -15.26 14.14 7.87
CA VAL A 115 -14.64 14.29 9.21
C VAL A 115 -13.34 13.52 9.30
N ILE A 116 -13.32 12.25 8.89
CA ILE A 116 -12.12 11.42 8.90
C ILE A 116 -11.06 12.01 7.95
N GLY A 117 -11.47 12.53 6.79
CA GLY A 117 -10.60 13.24 5.86
C GLY A 117 -9.90 14.48 6.44
N LEU A 118 -10.52 15.18 7.41
CA LEU A 118 -9.86 16.30 8.11
C LEU A 118 -8.67 15.81 8.97
N PHE A 119 -8.81 14.64 9.59
CA PHE A 119 -7.77 14.05 10.44
C PHE A 119 -6.68 13.34 9.64
N ASN A 120 -7.01 12.79 8.46
CA ASN A 120 -6.12 11.93 7.67
C ASN A 120 -4.80 12.62 7.23
N ARG A 121 -4.70 13.95 7.36
CA ARG A 121 -3.46 14.71 7.13
C ARG A 121 -2.44 14.62 8.27
N HIS A 122 -2.90 14.30 9.48
CA HIS A 122 -2.09 14.32 10.70
C HIS A 122 -2.09 12.97 11.43
N ILE A 123 -3.11 12.16 11.17
CA ILE A 123 -3.32 10.85 11.75
C ILE A 123 -3.45 9.90 10.56
N PRO A 124 -2.60 8.88 10.41
CA PRO A 124 -2.79 7.86 9.37
C PRO A 124 -4.06 7.09 9.69
N ILE A 125 -5.14 7.32 8.92
CA ILE A 125 -6.43 6.65 9.13
C ILE A 125 -6.86 5.92 7.86
N ILE A 126 -7.21 4.66 8.04
CA ILE A 126 -7.86 3.82 7.03
C ILE A 126 -9.31 3.60 7.45
N ALA A 127 -10.24 3.68 6.51
CA ALA A 127 -11.63 3.26 6.73
C ALA A 127 -12.00 2.13 5.77
N VAL A 128 -12.46 1.02 6.33
CA VAL A 128 -12.91 -0.18 5.63
C VAL A 128 -14.41 -0.31 5.81
N GLN A 129 -15.15 -0.34 4.71
CA GLN A 129 -16.58 -0.63 4.74
C GLN A 129 -16.82 -2.13 4.60
N MET A 130 -17.68 -2.66 5.45
CA MET A 130 -18.12 -4.05 5.51
C MET A 130 -19.53 -4.17 4.96
N GLU A 131 -19.82 -5.20 4.16
CA GLU A 131 -21.18 -5.48 3.70
C GLU A 131 -21.48 -6.98 3.76
N ALA A 132 -22.66 -7.33 4.29
CA ALA A 132 -23.14 -8.70 4.37
C ALA A 132 -24.32 -8.92 3.40
N TYR A 133 -24.31 -10.02 2.67
CA TYR A 133 -25.36 -10.41 1.73
C TYR A 133 -25.81 -11.85 1.97
N ASP A 134 -27.12 -12.04 2.07
CA ASP A 134 -27.75 -13.36 2.12
C ASP A 134 -27.76 -13.98 0.72
N LEU A 135 -27.16 -15.17 0.60
CA LEU A 135 -27.11 -15.97 -0.64
C LEU A 135 -28.12 -17.12 -0.66
N GLY A 136 -28.88 -17.33 0.43
CA GLY A 136 -29.75 -18.48 0.67
C GLY A 136 -29.02 -19.67 1.30
N ASP A 137 -29.77 -20.67 1.78
CA ASP A 137 -29.24 -21.92 2.35
C ASP A 137 -28.24 -21.72 3.53
N ASP A 138 -28.49 -20.71 4.36
CA ASP A 138 -27.62 -20.27 5.48
C ASP A 138 -26.23 -19.71 5.06
N ASP A 139 -26.00 -19.49 3.75
CA ASP A 139 -24.77 -18.89 3.23
C ASP A 139 -24.85 -17.35 3.26
N VAL A 140 -23.83 -16.74 3.86
CA VAL A 140 -23.66 -15.27 3.88
C VAL A 140 -22.34 -14.88 3.23
N LEU A 141 -22.41 -13.97 2.27
CA LEU A 141 -21.25 -13.31 1.70
C LEU A 141 -20.93 -12.05 2.52
N LEU A 142 -19.77 -12.05 3.18
CA LEU A 142 -19.22 -10.88 3.85
C LEU A 142 -18.10 -10.28 2.99
N THR A 143 -18.22 -9.01 2.62
CA THR A 143 -17.21 -8.28 1.85
C THR A 143 -16.65 -7.12 2.65
N PHE A 144 -15.40 -6.79 2.37
CA PHE A 144 -14.72 -5.62 2.92
C PHE A 144 -14.12 -4.81 1.77
N ALA A 145 -14.22 -3.49 1.87
CA ALA A 145 -13.67 -2.57 0.88
C ALA A 145 -13.07 -1.36 1.58
N THR A 146 -11.80 -1.06 1.31
CA THR A 146 -11.19 0.21 1.74
C THR A 146 -11.86 1.36 1.02
N VAL A 147 -12.56 2.20 1.78
CA VAL A 147 -13.27 3.38 1.25
C VAL A 147 -12.47 4.67 1.49
N LEU A 148 -11.60 4.68 2.50
CA LEU A 148 -10.60 5.72 2.73
C LEU A 148 -9.28 5.04 3.03
N ASP A 149 -8.23 5.42 2.31
CA ASP A 149 -6.87 4.99 2.62
C ASP A 149 -6.11 6.12 3.35
N HIS A 150 -5.12 5.74 4.14
CA HIS A 150 -4.24 6.69 4.78
C HIS A 150 -3.40 7.39 3.71
N VAL A 151 -3.47 8.72 3.66
CA VAL A 151 -2.47 9.50 2.92
C VAL A 151 -1.27 9.55 3.85
N ALA A 152 -0.22 8.80 3.56
CA ALA A 152 1.03 8.97 4.27
C ALA A 152 1.42 10.46 4.19
N ALA A 153 1.32 11.16 5.32
CA ALA A 153 1.64 12.58 5.41
C ALA A 153 3.12 12.73 5.03
N SER A 154 3.36 13.18 3.81
CA SER A 154 4.66 13.75 3.48
C SER A 154 4.67 15.18 4.04
N PRO A 155 5.79 15.71 4.54
CA PRO A 155 5.89 16.99 5.25
C PRO A 155 5.35 18.26 4.56
N ASP A 156 4.77 18.16 3.36
CA ASP A 156 4.50 19.28 2.46
C ASP A 156 3.01 19.60 2.27
N ASP A 157 2.09 19.03 3.04
CA ASP A 157 0.64 19.22 2.83
C ASP A 157 0.05 20.52 3.45
N ILE A 158 0.90 21.53 3.66
CA ILE A 158 0.49 22.93 3.84
C ILE A 158 0.56 23.65 2.48
N GLU A 159 -0.41 23.38 1.60
CA GLU A 159 -1.01 24.39 0.71
C GLU A 159 -2.09 23.76 -0.19
N ALA A 160 -3.35 24.09 0.11
CA ALA A 160 -4.48 23.76 -0.74
C ALA A 160 -4.63 24.81 -1.86
N ALA A 161 -3.97 24.56 -2.99
CA ALA A 161 -4.32 25.11 -4.30
C ALA A 161 -4.25 23.96 -5.32
N ALA A 162 -5.16 23.94 -6.30
CA ALA A 162 -5.35 22.95 -7.37
C ALA A 162 -4.36 21.77 -7.39
N ALA A 163 -4.85 20.54 -7.15
CA ALA A 163 -4.06 19.31 -7.13
C ALA A 163 -3.01 19.31 -8.25
N PRO A 164 -1.70 19.28 -7.93
CA PRO A 164 -0.67 19.40 -8.95
C PRO A 164 -0.73 18.19 -9.89
N VAL A 165 -0.72 18.45 -11.20
CA VAL A 165 -0.52 17.39 -12.19
C VAL A 165 0.98 17.10 -12.22
N PHE A 166 1.40 16.07 -11.49
CA PHE A 166 2.77 15.57 -11.54
C PHE A 166 2.97 14.85 -12.87
N ASN A 167 3.42 15.57 -13.90
CA ASN A 167 3.71 15.05 -15.23
C ASN A 167 5.20 15.26 -15.56
N ARG A 168 5.60 15.00 -16.81
CA ARG A 168 6.97 15.25 -17.27
C ARG A 168 7.41 16.71 -17.04
N GLN A 169 6.56 17.67 -17.40
CA GLN A 169 6.85 19.10 -17.23
C GLN A 169 7.13 19.46 -15.76
N TYR A 170 6.33 18.93 -14.82
CA TYR A 170 6.59 19.12 -13.39
C TYR A 170 7.99 18.63 -12.99
N TRP A 171 8.41 17.47 -13.47
CA TRP A 171 9.73 16.93 -13.17
C TRP A 171 10.86 17.72 -13.84
N ASP A 172 10.67 18.16 -15.09
CA ASP A 172 11.63 19.02 -15.81
C ASP A 172 11.84 20.38 -15.12
N GLU A 173 10.80 20.92 -14.46
CA GLU A 173 10.90 22.17 -13.70
C GLU A 173 11.66 22.02 -12.37
N GLN A 174 11.64 20.83 -11.76
CA GLN A 174 12.18 20.57 -10.42
C GLN A 174 13.51 19.81 -10.43
N THR A 175 13.91 19.26 -11.58
CA THR A 175 15.05 18.35 -11.72
C THR A 175 16.00 18.85 -12.78
N ALA A 176 17.31 18.69 -12.55
CA ALA A 176 18.31 19.06 -13.54
C ALA A 176 18.10 18.24 -14.84
N PRO A 177 18.22 18.85 -16.04
CA PRO A 177 17.99 18.15 -17.31
C PRO A 177 18.79 16.85 -17.44
N GLU A 178 20.07 16.88 -17.03
CA GLU A 178 20.97 15.72 -17.03
C GLU A 178 20.48 14.54 -16.19
N ILE A 179 19.70 14.79 -15.12
CA ILE A 179 19.12 13.73 -14.29
C ILE A 179 17.84 13.19 -14.95
N MET A 180 17.06 14.05 -15.61
CA MET A 180 15.91 13.60 -16.38
C MET A 180 16.33 12.81 -17.63
N ASP A 181 17.47 13.13 -18.23
CA ASP A 181 18.05 12.33 -19.31
C ASP A 181 18.42 10.92 -18.82
N VAL A 182 18.93 10.78 -17.59
CA VAL A 182 19.15 9.46 -16.97
C VAL A 182 17.83 8.71 -16.81
N VAL A 183 16.77 9.37 -16.33
CA VAL A 183 15.44 8.74 -16.23
C VAL A 183 14.97 8.25 -17.60
N ASP A 184 15.14 9.06 -18.64
CA ASP A 184 14.75 8.70 -20.01
C ASP A 184 15.51 7.47 -20.50
N GLY A 185 16.83 7.42 -20.30
CA GLY A 185 17.66 6.24 -20.62
C GLY A 185 17.25 4.98 -19.85
N LEU A 186 16.91 5.11 -18.57
CA LEU A 186 16.38 3.97 -17.78
C LEU A 186 15.04 3.47 -18.32
N PHE A 187 14.17 4.36 -18.81
CA PHE A 187 12.93 3.96 -19.47
C PHE A 187 13.15 3.38 -20.86
N GLU A 188 14.21 3.77 -21.58
CA GLU A 188 14.61 3.11 -22.82
C GLU A 188 15.00 1.66 -22.56
N LEU A 189 15.86 1.40 -21.56
CA LEU A 189 16.21 0.03 -21.15
C LEU A 189 14.98 -0.81 -20.77
N LEU A 190 14.02 -0.22 -20.05
CA LEU A 190 12.76 -0.90 -19.73
C LEU A 190 11.93 -1.22 -20.98
N ARG A 191 11.92 -0.32 -21.99
CA ARG A 191 11.17 -0.52 -23.24
C ARG A 191 11.79 -1.54 -24.16
N GLU A 192 13.09 -1.77 -24.07
CA GLU A 192 13.75 -2.89 -24.76
C GLU A 192 13.26 -4.25 -24.25
N ILE A 193 12.85 -4.32 -22.98
CA ILE A 193 12.27 -5.51 -22.34
C ILE A 193 10.77 -5.60 -22.63
N ASP A 194 10.06 -4.47 -22.57
CA ASP A 194 8.62 -4.35 -22.84
C ASP A 194 8.27 -3.00 -23.47
N GLU A 195 7.98 -3.01 -24.77
CA GLU A 195 7.65 -1.79 -25.53
C GLU A 195 6.41 -1.05 -25.00
N THR A 196 5.55 -1.71 -24.20
CA THR A 196 4.33 -1.11 -23.64
C THR A 196 4.58 -0.33 -22.34
N VAL A 197 5.82 -0.31 -21.85
CA VAL A 197 6.19 0.42 -20.63
C VAL A 197 6.11 1.93 -20.85
N THR A 198 5.39 2.57 -19.95
CA THR A 198 5.23 4.03 -19.89
C THR A 198 5.49 4.55 -18.47
N PRO A 199 6.03 5.77 -18.35
CA PRO A 199 6.24 6.39 -17.05
C PRO A 199 4.90 6.76 -16.40
N LYS A 200 4.80 6.50 -15.10
CA LYS A 200 3.75 7.04 -14.22
C LYS A 200 4.38 8.05 -13.27
N TYR A 201 4.19 9.32 -13.56
CA TYR A 201 4.71 10.42 -12.75
C TYR A 201 3.87 10.58 -11.48
N ASN A 202 4.54 10.58 -10.32
CA ASN A 202 3.96 10.93 -9.02
C ASN A 202 4.83 12.04 -8.40
N LYS A 203 4.36 12.66 -7.31
CA LYS A 203 5.10 13.73 -6.59
C LYS A 203 6.51 13.32 -6.15
N TRP A 204 6.69 12.07 -5.73
CA TRP A 204 7.92 11.61 -5.05
C TRP A 204 8.80 10.68 -5.89
N TYR A 205 8.23 10.10 -6.95
CA TYR A 205 8.87 9.09 -7.77
C TYR A 205 8.16 8.95 -9.12
N ILE A 206 8.89 8.40 -10.06
CA ILE A 206 8.41 8.03 -11.39
C ILE A 206 8.32 6.51 -11.42
N GLY A 207 7.10 6.00 -11.42
CA GLY A 207 6.80 4.56 -11.42
C GLY A 207 6.66 3.99 -12.83
N VAL A 208 6.50 2.68 -12.90
CA VAL A 208 6.33 1.94 -14.16
C VAL A 208 4.88 1.52 -14.34
N ARG A 209 4.34 1.79 -15.54
CA ARG A 209 3.06 1.28 -16.02
C ARG A 209 3.29 0.41 -17.25
N THR A 210 2.76 -0.80 -17.24
CA THR A 210 2.77 -1.74 -18.38
C THR A 210 1.36 -1.78 -18.98
N GLY A 211 1.21 -1.25 -20.19
CA GLY A 211 -0.11 -1.07 -20.81
C GLY A 211 -1.05 -0.19 -19.97
N ARG A 212 -2.12 -0.78 -19.42
CA ARG A 212 -3.09 -0.09 -18.55
C ARG A 212 -2.82 -0.27 -17.05
N SER A 213 -1.94 -1.19 -16.67
CA SER A 213 -1.73 -1.59 -15.28
C SER A 213 -0.51 -0.88 -14.70
N VAL A 214 -0.67 -0.32 -13.49
CA VAL A 214 0.46 0.20 -12.71
C VAL A 214 1.13 -0.99 -12.07
N THR A 215 2.36 -1.29 -12.48
CA THR A 215 3.08 -2.50 -12.10
C THR A 215 4.16 -2.22 -11.08
N ASN A 216 4.84 -1.07 -11.17
CA ASN A 216 5.82 -0.59 -10.19
C ASN A 216 6.75 -1.70 -9.66
N TYR A 217 7.27 -2.57 -10.51
CA TYR A 217 8.36 -3.50 -10.13
C TYR A 217 9.73 -2.80 -10.12
N VAL A 218 9.79 -1.61 -10.72
CA VAL A 218 10.84 -0.61 -10.60
C VAL A 218 10.21 0.75 -10.26
N ALA A 219 10.92 1.57 -9.50
CA ALA A 219 10.59 2.98 -9.29
C ALA A 219 11.85 3.85 -9.36
N PHE A 220 11.72 5.04 -9.91
CA PHE A 220 12.81 6.00 -10.05
C PHE A 220 12.56 7.23 -9.18
N HIS A 221 13.55 7.62 -8.40
CA HIS A 221 13.53 8.81 -7.57
C HIS A 221 14.66 9.73 -8.02
N PRO A 222 14.41 10.68 -8.93
CA PRO A 222 15.39 11.69 -9.30
C PRO A 222 15.89 12.43 -8.05
N LYS A 223 17.21 12.56 -7.91
CA LYS A 223 17.90 13.34 -6.87
C LYS A 223 18.75 14.41 -7.53
N GLN A 224 19.45 15.20 -6.71
CA GLN A 224 20.23 16.32 -7.21
C GLN A 224 21.36 15.91 -8.18
N GLN A 225 21.95 14.72 -7.98
CA GLN A 225 23.13 14.27 -8.74
C GLN A 225 23.00 12.86 -9.33
N TRP A 226 21.96 12.11 -8.96
CA TRP A 226 21.74 10.73 -9.41
C TRP A 226 20.24 10.43 -9.44
N VAL A 227 19.87 9.33 -10.10
CA VAL A 227 18.54 8.74 -9.99
C VAL A 227 18.63 7.56 -9.05
N ARG A 228 17.89 7.60 -7.93
CA ARG A 228 17.75 6.40 -7.11
C ARG A 228 16.75 5.45 -7.78
N THR A 229 17.23 4.28 -8.13
CA THR A 229 16.47 3.21 -8.78
C THR A 229 16.15 2.15 -7.75
N GLU A 230 14.87 1.98 -7.45
CA GLU A 230 14.39 0.93 -6.56
C GLU A 230 13.88 -0.25 -7.39
N LEU A 231 14.37 -1.46 -7.10
CA LEU A 231 14.05 -2.71 -7.80
C LEU A 231 13.42 -3.71 -6.84
N ARG A 232 12.25 -4.24 -7.17
CA ARG A 232 11.57 -5.24 -6.34
C ARG A 232 12.11 -6.64 -6.61
N LEU A 233 13.17 -7.02 -5.89
CA LEU A 233 13.87 -8.29 -6.01
C LEU A 233 14.32 -8.81 -4.63
N PRO A 234 14.44 -10.13 -4.41
CA PRO A 234 15.03 -10.71 -3.19
C PRO A 234 16.45 -10.19 -2.95
N GLU A 235 16.89 -10.12 -1.70
CA GLU A 235 18.18 -9.53 -1.34
C GLU A 235 19.37 -10.21 -2.03
N GLU A 236 19.27 -11.52 -2.21
CA GLU A 236 20.25 -12.39 -2.87
C GLU A 236 20.28 -12.28 -4.40
N ALA A 237 19.34 -11.55 -5.01
CA ALA A 237 19.20 -11.47 -6.47
C ALA A 237 20.18 -10.49 -7.14
N VAL A 238 20.92 -9.70 -6.35
CA VAL A 238 21.87 -8.71 -6.88
C VAL A 238 23.24 -8.98 -6.27
N ASP A 239 24.23 -9.19 -7.14
CA ASP A 239 25.63 -9.42 -6.77
C ASP A 239 26.35 -8.08 -6.57
N ASP A 240 26.93 -7.88 -5.39
CA ASP A 240 27.70 -6.68 -5.06
C ASP A 240 28.95 -6.53 -5.95
N ALA A 241 29.55 -7.64 -6.41
CA ALA A 241 30.70 -7.58 -7.31
C ALA A 241 30.32 -7.05 -8.70
N ALA A 242 29.13 -7.41 -9.19
CA ALA A 242 28.60 -6.90 -10.46
C ALA A 242 28.28 -5.40 -10.35
N LEU A 243 27.71 -4.96 -9.23
CA LEU A 243 27.45 -3.55 -8.96
C LEU A 243 28.73 -2.72 -8.88
N GLU A 244 29.76 -3.22 -8.20
CA GLU A 244 31.06 -2.56 -8.11
C GLU A 244 31.73 -2.44 -9.49
N ALA A 245 31.71 -3.51 -10.30
CA ALA A 245 32.24 -3.49 -11.66
C ALA A 245 31.50 -2.51 -12.58
N ALA A 246 30.18 -2.34 -12.36
CA ALA A 246 29.34 -1.39 -13.07
C ALA A 246 29.42 0.04 -12.49
N GLY A 247 30.14 0.27 -11.39
CA GLY A 247 30.21 1.56 -10.71
C GLY A 247 28.86 2.04 -10.12
N ILE A 248 27.96 1.11 -9.81
CA ILE A 248 26.63 1.41 -9.25
C ILE A 248 26.66 1.26 -7.74
N GLU A 249 26.38 2.35 -7.02
CA GLU A 249 26.32 2.32 -5.56
C GLU A 249 25.00 1.69 -5.09
N ARG A 250 25.10 0.69 -4.22
CA ARG A 250 23.95 0.07 -3.52
C ARG A 250 23.76 0.67 -2.14
N LEU A 251 22.54 1.11 -1.87
CA LEU A 251 22.08 1.47 -0.52
C LEU A 251 21.55 0.22 0.20
N PRO A 252 21.43 0.24 1.54
CA PRO A 252 20.97 -0.91 2.30
C PRO A 252 19.67 -1.50 1.74
N TYR A 253 19.57 -2.81 1.66
CA TYR A 253 18.34 -3.47 1.24
C TYR A 253 17.18 -3.10 2.20
N ARG A 254 15.98 -2.85 1.67
CA ARG A 254 14.84 -2.43 2.52
C ARG A 254 13.51 -2.94 1.96
N LYS A 255 12.73 -3.65 2.78
CA LYS A 255 11.32 -4.00 2.51
C LYS A 255 11.08 -4.66 1.14
N GLY A 256 11.96 -5.57 0.70
CA GLY A 256 11.80 -6.23 -0.60
C GLY A 256 12.40 -5.47 -1.79
N TRP A 257 13.11 -4.36 -1.53
CA TRP A 257 13.66 -3.47 -2.55
C TRP A 257 15.17 -3.35 -2.46
N HIS A 258 15.83 -3.60 -3.59
CA HIS A 258 17.16 -3.09 -3.85
C HIS A 258 17.06 -1.61 -4.19
N ARG A 259 18.06 -0.84 -3.76
CA ARG A 259 18.08 0.61 -3.92
C ARG A 259 19.45 1.00 -4.46
N LEU A 260 19.50 1.38 -5.72
CA LEU A 260 20.73 1.66 -6.46
C LEU A 260 20.79 3.13 -6.83
N ASN A 261 21.96 3.76 -6.75
CA ASN A 261 22.15 5.11 -7.28
C ASN A 261 22.73 5.01 -8.69
N VAL A 262 21.99 5.51 -9.68
CA VAL A 262 22.40 5.57 -11.08
C VAL A 262 22.80 7.01 -11.40
N ASN A 263 24.05 7.20 -11.81
CA ASN A 263 24.61 8.52 -12.08
C ASN A 263 24.48 8.88 -13.58
N PRO A 264 24.58 10.17 -13.96
CA PRO A 264 24.75 10.55 -15.36
C PRO A 264 25.99 9.93 -15.98
N GLY A 265 25.89 9.51 -17.25
CA GLY A 265 27.01 8.94 -18.00
C GLY A 265 27.34 7.49 -17.63
N ASN A 266 26.31 6.65 -17.43
CA ASN A 266 26.45 5.20 -17.25
C ASN A 266 27.37 4.58 -18.32
N THR A 267 28.14 3.56 -17.93
CA THR A 267 28.93 2.77 -18.88
C THR A 267 28.07 1.67 -19.53
N ASP A 268 28.54 1.11 -20.65
CA ASP A 268 27.89 -0.02 -21.31
C ASP A 268 27.67 -1.21 -20.33
N GLU A 269 28.60 -1.43 -19.40
CA GLU A 269 28.45 -2.45 -18.35
C GLU A 269 27.33 -2.13 -17.36
N ALA A 270 27.15 -0.86 -16.99
CA ALA A 270 26.07 -0.44 -16.11
C ALA A 270 24.71 -0.59 -16.79
N GLU A 271 24.59 -0.24 -18.07
CA GLU A 271 23.36 -0.43 -18.84
C GLU A 271 22.99 -1.90 -18.99
N ALA A 272 23.98 -2.76 -19.28
CA ALA A 272 23.77 -4.21 -19.37
C ALA A 272 23.28 -4.79 -18.03
N LEU A 273 23.93 -4.44 -16.92
CA LEU A 273 23.51 -4.90 -15.59
C LEU A 273 22.10 -4.42 -15.24
N LEU A 274 21.80 -3.14 -15.46
CA LEU A 274 20.47 -2.58 -15.17
C LEU A 274 19.38 -3.26 -16.01
N ARG A 275 19.66 -3.57 -17.27
CA ARG A 275 18.75 -4.30 -18.15
C ARG A 275 18.43 -5.70 -17.61
N ASP A 276 19.44 -6.45 -17.18
CA ASP A 276 19.26 -7.77 -16.59
C ASP A 276 18.45 -7.70 -15.29
N LEU A 277 18.75 -6.72 -14.43
CA LEU A 277 18.01 -6.49 -13.18
C LEU A 277 16.56 -6.08 -13.42
N PHE A 278 16.29 -5.23 -14.43
CA PHE A 278 14.93 -4.86 -14.82
C PHE A 278 14.14 -6.06 -15.35
N ALA A 279 14.77 -6.91 -16.17
CA ALA A 279 14.14 -8.12 -16.67
C ALA A 279 13.80 -9.09 -15.52
N ALA A 280 14.72 -9.28 -14.58
CA ALA A 280 14.50 -10.10 -13.40
C ALA A 280 13.36 -9.55 -12.51
N ALA A 281 13.34 -8.24 -12.26
CA ALA A 281 12.30 -7.59 -11.45
C ALA A 281 10.92 -7.73 -12.10
N ARG A 282 10.85 -7.58 -13.43
CA ARG A 282 9.62 -7.82 -14.20
C ARG A 282 9.18 -9.27 -14.11
N GLN A 283 10.06 -10.23 -14.38
CA GLN A 283 9.74 -11.65 -14.35
C GLN A 283 9.19 -12.04 -12.96
N ARG A 284 9.84 -11.58 -11.90
CA ARG A 284 9.36 -11.81 -10.54
C ARG A 284 7.97 -11.23 -10.31
N TYR A 285 7.73 -10.00 -10.77
CA TYR A 285 6.39 -9.40 -10.69
C TYR A 285 5.38 -10.31 -11.42
N GLU A 286 5.68 -10.71 -12.65
CA GLU A 286 4.83 -11.60 -13.43
C GLU A 286 4.60 -12.96 -12.74
N ASP A 287 5.60 -13.56 -12.11
CA ASP A 287 5.46 -14.82 -11.36
C ASP A 287 4.59 -14.65 -10.10
N SER A 288 4.77 -13.51 -9.40
CA SER A 288 3.99 -13.15 -8.20
C SER A 288 2.50 -12.98 -8.53
N TRP A 289 2.19 -12.50 -9.74
CA TRP A 289 0.83 -12.36 -10.26
C TRP A 289 0.36 -13.58 -11.06
N GLY A 290 1.27 -14.40 -11.59
CA GLY A 290 1.02 -15.60 -12.39
C GLY A 290 0.64 -16.82 -11.54
N LEU A 291 1.04 -16.84 -10.26
CA LEU A 291 0.50 -17.78 -9.27
C LEU A 291 -1.00 -17.54 -8.95
N SER A 292 -1.60 -16.44 -9.41
CA SER A 292 -3.03 -16.18 -9.27
C SER A 292 -3.90 -16.68 -10.44
N TRP A 293 -3.30 -17.14 -11.54
CA TRP A 293 -4.01 -17.77 -12.66
C TRP A 293 -3.27 -19.00 -13.16
N GLY A 294 -3.34 -20.08 -12.38
CA GLY A 294 -3.04 -21.42 -12.89
C GLY A 294 -3.99 -21.77 -14.04
N SER A 295 -3.46 -21.81 -15.26
CA SER A 295 -4.11 -22.41 -16.43
C SER A 295 -4.62 -23.82 -16.11
N PRO A 296 -5.79 -24.25 -16.62
CA PRO A 296 -6.25 -25.62 -16.45
C PRO A 296 -5.28 -26.57 -17.15
N SER A 297 -4.64 -27.44 -16.39
CA SER A 297 -3.91 -28.58 -16.94
C SER A 297 -4.91 -29.59 -17.49
N ALA A 298 -4.80 -29.84 -18.80
CA ALA A 298 -5.24 -31.00 -19.59
C ALA A 298 -6.72 -31.41 -19.52
#